data_AF-K4J2F1-F1
#
_entry.id   AF-K4J2F1-F1
#
_cell.length_a   1.000
_cell.length_b   1.000
_cell.length_c   1.000
_cell.angle_alpha   90.00
_cell.angle_beta   90.00
_cell.angle_gamma   90.00
#
_symmetry.space_group_name_H-M   'P 1'
#
loop_
_entity.id
_entity.type
_entity.pdbx_description
1 polymer ?
#
loop_
_entity_poly.entity_id
_entity_poly.type
_entity_poly.pdbx_seq_one_letter_code
_entity_poly.pdbx_strand_id
1 'polypeptide(L)'
;MTKMLRPYPLGYVCPNTGRVAVLVRAYADSDLNGDAPAYWYSQKSEEWGLDPWKLVEGVDPHAAGGSYDICFANGSVSTVGPLMTIFLGAADAARLNAKEEDERREALAVIAGDLGLDASALRIESLIESRPAVFYDMPDGTTRSACSLDSEFWREALARGAAVRAIRQAKAH
;
A
#
# COMPACT_ATOMS: atom_id res chain seq x y z
N MET A 1 -6.02 25.35 9.66
CA MET A 1 -5.12 24.22 9.28
C MET A 1 -4.25 24.66 8.12
N THR A 2 -2.96 24.32 8.11
CA THR A 2 -2.08 24.61 6.96
C THR A 2 -2.62 23.90 5.72
N LYS A 3 -2.83 24.63 4.62
CA LYS A 3 -3.32 24.07 3.35
C LYS A 3 -2.30 23.03 2.85
N MET A 4 -2.63 21.76 2.92
CA MET A 4 -1.83 20.70 2.33
C MET A 4 -2.32 20.43 0.90
N LEU A 5 -1.38 20.42 -0.03
CA LEU A 5 -1.65 20.05 -1.42
C LEU A 5 -1.86 18.53 -1.49
N ARG A 6 -2.86 18.12 -2.26
CA ARG A 6 -3.08 16.69 -2.54
C ARG A 6 -2.04 16.18 -3.54
N PRO A 7 -1.64 14.89 -3.46
CA PRO A 7 -2.06 13.91 -2.47
C PRO A 7 -1.53 14.22 -1.06
N TYR A 8 -2.29 13.87 -0.03
CA TYR A 8 -1.78 13.92 1.35
C TYR A 8 -0.63 12.90 1.49
N PRO A 9 0.44 13.22 2.24
CA PRO A 9 1.51 12.27 2.51
C PRO A 9 0.95 10.98 3.12
N LEU A 10 1.50 9.85 2.70
CA LEU A 10 1.17 8.55 3.28
C LEU A 10 1.40 8.58 4.79
N GLY A 11 0.43 8.06 5.55
CA GLY A 11 0.48 8.05 7.02
C GLY A 11 0.09 9.38 7.67
N TYR A 12 -0.24 10.42 6.91
CA TYR A 12 -0.76 11.67 7.47
C TYR A 12 -2.05 11.39 8.27
N VAL A 13 -2.05 11.80 9.54
CA VAL A 13 -3.21 11.70 10.43
C VAL A 13 -3.95 13.03 10.44
N CYS A 14 -5.22 13.02 10.03
CA CYS A 14 -6.08 14.20 10.10
C CYS A 14 -6.35 14.56 11.58
N PRO A 15 -5.92 15.74 12.07
CA PRO A 15 -6.04 16.11 13.48
C PRO A 15 -7.47 16.11 14.02
N ASN A 16 -8.45 16.46 13.18
CA ASN A 16 -9.84 16.62 13.62
C ASN A 16 -10.63 15.31 13.65
N THR A 17 -10.14 14.26 12.96
CA THR A 17 -10.91 13.03 12.75
C THR A 17 -10.14 11.77 13.12
N GLY A 18 -8.82 11.86 13.30
CA GLY A 18 -7.95 10.71 13.51
C GLY A 18 -7.80 9.80 12.29
N ARG A 19 -8.41 10.14 11.15
CA ARG A 19 -8.31 9.36 9.92
C ARG A 19 -6.91 9.45 9.33
N VAL A 20 -6.42 8.36 8.75
CA VAL A 20 -5.06 8.23 8.25
C VAL A 20 -5.08 8.14 6.73
N ALA A 21 -4.23 8.93 6.07
CA ALA A 21 -4.04 8.88 4.63
C ALA A 21 -3.31 7.59 4.21
N VAL A 22 -3.92 6.83 3.30
CA VAL A 22 -3.39 5.59 2.72
C VAL A 22 -3.39 5.68 1.19
N LEU A 23 -2.53 4.91 0.52
CA LEU A 23 -2.49 4.89 -0.95
C LEU A 23 -3.76 4.25 -1.53
N VAL A 24 -4.29 4.85 -2.59
CA VAL A 24 -5.45 4.32 -3.34
C VAL A 24 -5.18 2.90 -3.83
N ARG A 25 -4.00 2.64 -4.39
CA ARG A 25 -3.63 1.28 -4.85
C ARG A 25 -3.66 0.25 -3.73
N ALA A 26 -3.13 0.60 -2.55
CA ALA A 26 -3.00 -0.33 -1.42
C ALA A 26 -4.37 -0.69 -0.87
N TYR A 27 -5.26 0.30 -0.79
CA TYR A 27 -6.66 0.05 -0.44
C TYR A 27 -7.36 -0.79 -1.50
N ALA A 28 -7.21 -0.46 -2.79
CA ALA A 28 -7.87 -1.18 -3.89
C ALA A 28 -7.53 -2.67 -3.92
N ASP A 29 -6.25 -3.01 -3.66
CA ASP A 29 -5.74 -4.39 -3.63
C ASP A 29 -6.04 -5.12 -2.30
N SER A 30 -6.71 -4.46 -1.36
CA SER A 30 -7.01 -5.01 -0.04
C SER A 30 -8.44 -5.54 0.08
N ASP A 31 -8.62 -6.47 1.01
CA ASP A 31 -9.91 -6.94 1.51
C ASP A 31 -10.69 -5.87 2.27
N LEU A 32 -10.09 -4.70 2.53
CA LEU A 32 -10.79 -3.56 3.12
C LEU A 32 -11.60 -2.78 2.08
N ASN A 33 -11.34 -3.00 0.78
CA ASN A 33 -12.03 -2.29 -0.29
C ASN A 33 -13.52 -2.62 -0.32
N GLY A 34 -14.35 -1.66 0.10
CA GLY A 34 -15.79 -1.81 0.21
C GLY A 34 -16.26 -2.39 1.55
N ASP A 35 -15.37 -3.06 2.28
CA ASP A 35 -15.65 -3.62 3.62
C ASP A 35 -15.38 -2.61 4.76
N ALA A 36 -14.39 -1.74 4.60
CA ALA A 36 -14.05 -0.71 5.57
C ALA A 36 -14.46 0.69 5.07
N PRO A 37 -15.00 1.57 5.93
CA PRO A 37 -15.29 2.94 5.53
C PRO A 37 -14.03 3.71 5.11
N ALA A 38 -13.96 4.05 3.83
CA ALA A 38 -12.94 4.93 3.27
C ALA A 38 -13.50 6.30 2.92
N TYR A 39 -12.65 7.32 2.99
CA TYR A 39 -13.08 8.70 2.84
C TYR A 39 -12.17 9.46 1.86
N TRP A 40 -12.81 10.21 0.97
CA TRP A 40 -12.16 11.17 0.10
C TRP A 40 -12.31 12.57 0.68
N TYR A 41 -11.18 13.28 0.79
CA TYR A 41 -11.18 14.65 1.26
C TYR A 41 -11.36 15.65 0.11
N SER A 42 -12.38 16.49 0.22
CA SER A 42 -12.71 17.59 -0.69
C SER A 42 -12.38 18.94 -0.06
N GLN A 43 -11.20 19.49 -0.39
CA GLN A 43 -10.81 20.84 0.05
C GLN A 43 -11.83 21.90 -0.38
N LYS A 44 -12.38 21.79 -1.59
CA LYS A 44 -13.40 22.71 -2.10
C LYS A 44 -14.68 22.71 -1.25
N SER A 45 -15.08 21.55 -0.74
CA SER A 45 -16.24 21.44 0.15
C SER A 45 -15.96 22.11 1.49
N GLU A 46 -14.75 21.92 2.05
CA GLU A 46 -14.32 22.62 3.27
C GLU A 46 -14.34 24.14 3.09
N GLU A 47 -13.79 24.63 1.98
CA GLU A 47 -13.75 26.07 1.65
C GLU A 47 -15.15 26.69 1.51
N TRP A 48 -16.16 25.87 1.22
CA TRP A 48 -17.56 26.27 1.14
C TRP A 48 -18.35 26.04 2.44
N GLY A 49 -17.68 25.60 3.51
CA GLY A 49 -18.33 25.28 4.79
C GLY A 49 -19.24 24.04 4.75
N LEU A 50 -19.05 23.18 3.74
CA LEU A 50 -19.73 21.89 3.61
C LEU A 50 -18.89 20.77 4.23
N ASP A 51 -19.50 19.61 4.48
CA ASP A 51 -18.75 18.42 4.91
C ASP A 51 -17.71 18.05 3.84
N PRO A 52 -16.39 18.09 4.16
CA PRO A 52 -15.36 17.77 3.19
C PRO A 52 -15.12 16.27 3.02
N TRP A 53 -15.72 15.43 3.85
CA TRP A 53 -15.49 13.99 3.83
C TRP A 53 -16.56 13.29 3.00
N LYS A 54 -16.17 12.80 1.83
CA LYS A 54 -17.05 11.97 1.00
C LYS A 54 -16.76 10.51 1.26
N LEU A 55 -17.79 9.73 1.58
CA LEU A 55 -17.66 8.28 1.71
C LEU A 55 -17.34 7.66 0.33
N VAL A 56 -16.28 6.87 0.31
CA VAL A 56 -15.88 6.04 -0.83
C VAL A 56 -16.57 4.69 -0.67
N GLU A 57 -17.31 4.26 -1.68
CA GLU A 57 -17.94 2.94 -1.70
C GLU A 57 -16.97 1.85 -2.13
N GLY A 58 -16.05 2.18 -3.03
CA GLY A 58 -15.06 1.25 -3.55
C GLY A 58 -14.05 1.96 -4.43
N VAL A 59 -12.96 1.25 -4.71
CA VAL A 59 -11.93 1.67 -5.65
C VAL A 59 -11.68 0.55 -6.64
N ASP A 60 -11.92 0.82 -7.92
CA ASP A 60 -11.72 -0.15 -8.99
C ASP A 60 -10.51 0.22 -9.86
N PRO A 61 -9.79 -0.77 -10.43
CA PRO A 61 -8.85 -0.49 -11.50
C PRO A 61 -9.56 0.16 -12.69
N HIS A 62 -9.03 1.27 -13.18
CA HIS A 62 -9.61 1.95 -14.33
C HIS A 62 -9.46 1.10 -15.60
N ALA A 63 -10.47 1.13 -16.48
CA ALA A 63 -10.53 0.27 -17.66
C ALA A 63 -9.35 0.44 -18.63
N ALA A 64 -8.76 1.63 -18.72
CA ALA A 64 -7.59 1.90 -19.57
C ALA A 64 -6.25 1.47 -18.93
N GLY A 65 -6.24 0.99 -17.69
CA GLY A 65 -5.04 0.61 -16.95
C GLY A 65 -4.26 1.81 -16.37
N GLY A 66 -3.37 1.53 -15.41
CA GLY A 66 -2.46 2.53 -14.83
C GLY A 66 -3.11 3.61 -13.95
N SER A 67 -4.42 3.53 -13.71
CA SER A 67 -5.20 4.45 -12.88
C SER A 67 -6.32 3.71 -12.16
N TYR A 68 -6.99 4.39 -11.24
CA TYR A 68 -8.06 3.85 -10.41
C TYR A 68 -9.28 4.76 -10.42
N ASP A 69 -10.47 4.17 -10.40
CA ASP A 69 -11.75 4.84 -10.30
C ASP A 69 -12.26 4.77 -8.86
N ILE A 70 -12.39 5.93 -8.22
CA ILE A 70 -12.98 6.04 -6.89
C ILE A 70 -14.50 6.22 -7.05
N CYS A 71 -15.26 5.24 -6.55
CA CYS A 71 -16.71 5.22 -6.62
C CYS A 71 -17.32 5.82 -5.34
N PHE A 72 -18.28 6.72 -5.49
CA PHE A 72 -18.96 7.41 -4.39
C PHE A 72 -20.44 7.01 -4.33
N ALA A 73 -21.03 7.08 -3.14
CA ALA A 73 -22.43 6.67 -2.89
C ALA A 73 -23.50 7.43 -3.66
N ASN A 74 -23.16 8.58 -4.25
CA ASN A 74 -24.05 9.32 -5.13
C ASN A 74 -23.94 8.87 -6.61
N GLY A 75 -23.25 7.77 -6.89
CA GLY A 75 -23.00 7.23 -8.23
C GLY A 75 -21.94 8.01 -9.04
N SER A 76 -21.30 9.02 -8.45
CA SER A 76 -20.20 9.73 -9.12
C SER A 76 -18.90 8.95 -9.00
N VAL A 77 -18.00 9.18 -9.97
CA VAL A 77 -16.68 8.53 -10.05
C VAL A 77 -15.60 9.58 -10.19
N SER A 78 -14.41 9.34 -9.62
CA SER A 78 -13.21 10.14 -9.86
C SER A 78 -12.03 9.25 -10.21
N THR A 79 -11.50 9.40 -11.42
CA THR A 79 -10.29 8.69 -11.87
C THR A 79 -9.03 9.38 -11.34
N VAL A 80 -8.15 8.61 -10.71
CA VAL A 80 -6.93 9.09 -10.06
C VAL A 80 -5.74 8.19 -10.37
N GLY A 81 -4.52 8.72 -10.21
CA GLY A 81 -3.30 7.94 -10.30
C GLY A 81 -3.05 7.05 -9.07
N PRO A 82 -2.16 6.04 -9.18
CA PRO A 82 -1.88 5.06 -8.12
C PRO A 82 -1.31 5.67 -6.83
N LEU A 83 -0.70 6.85 -6.92
CA LEU A 83 -0.08 7.57 -5.80
C LEU A 83 -1.04 8.54 -5.10
N MET A 84 -2.29 8.61 -5.55
CA MET A 84 -3.31 9.37 -4.84
C MET A 84 -3.59 8.73 -3.47
N THR A 85 -4.03 9.53 -2.50
CA THR A 85 -4.38 9.05 -1.17
C THR A 85 -5.86 9.24 -0.86
N ILE A 86 -6.40 8.27 -0.12
CA ILE A 86 -7.71 8.31 0.54
C ILE A 86 -7.49 8.12 2.04
N PHE A 87 -8.54 8.25 2.84
CA PHE A 87 -8.46 8.20 4.29
C PHE A 87 -9.22 7.00 4.86
N LEU A 88 -8.59 6.25 5.75
CA LEU A 88 -9.22 5.21 6.55
C LEU A 88 -9.32 5.63 8.03
N GLY A 89 -10.19 4.96 8.78
CA GLY A 89 -10.08 4.98 10.25
C GLY A 89 -8.73 4.44 10.70
N ALA A 90 -8.22 4.91 11.85
CA ALA A 90 -6.88 4.55 12.34
C ALA A 90 -6.68 3.03 12.49
N ALA A 91 -7.70 2.30 12.94
CA ALA A 91 -7.65 0.84 13.09
C ALA A 91 -7.51 0.13 11.72
N ASP A 92 -8.28 0.54 10.71
CA ASP A 92 -8.24 -0.07 9.39
C ASP A 92 -6.95 0.32 8.63
N ALA A 93 -6.46 1.55 8.81
CA ALA A 93 -5.15 1.94 8.30
C ALA A 93 -4.02 1.08 8.90
N ALA A 94 -4.08 0.79 10.21
CA ALA A 94 -3.14 -0.09 10.87
C ALA A 94 -3.24 -1.54 10.35
N ARG A 95 -4.46 -2.05 10.13
CA ARG A 95 -4.70 -3.37 9.51
C ARG A 95 -4.10 -3.45 8.11
N LEU A 96 -4.28 -2.40 7.29
CA LEU A 96 -3.72 -2.32 5.95
C LEU A 96 -2.19 -2.36 5.98
N ASN A 97 -1.57 -1.56 6.87
CA ASN A 97 -0.11 -1.53 7.01
C ASN A 97 0.46 -2.88 7.49
N ALA A 98 -0.18 -3.51 8.48
CA ALA A 98 0.24 -4.82 8.98
C ALA A 98 0.21 -5.89 7.88
N LYS A 99 -0.82 -5.86 7.01
CA LYS A 99 -0.91 -6.76 5.85
C LYS A 99 0.25 -6.55 4.87
N GLU A 100 0.57 -5.30 4.51
CA GLU A 100 1.70 -4.99 3.62
C GLU A 100 3.04 -5.44 4.24
N GLU A 101 3.22 -5.27 5.55
CA GLU A 101 4.43 -5.73 6.27
C GLU A 101 4.56 -7.25 6.25
N ASP A 102 3.46 -7.98 6.46
CA ASP A 102 3.45 -9.43 6.41
C ASP A 102 3.72 -9.96 4.99
N GLU A 103 3.11 -9.36 3.96
CA GLU A 103 3.36 -9.71 2.56
C GLU A 103 4.81 -9.46 2.16
N ARG A 104 5.38 -8.32 2.60
CA ARG A 104 6.79 -8.00 2.43
C ARG A 104 7.69 -9.02 3.13
N ARG A 105 7.36 -9.44 4.36
CA ARG A 105 8.12 -10.45 5.10
C ARG A 105 8.12 -11.80 4.38
N GLU A 106 6.97 -12.25 3.89
CA GLU A 106 6.88 -13.50 3.12
C GLU A 106 7.65 -13.39 1.79
N ALA A 107 7.58 -12.26 1.08
CA ALA A 107 8.38 -12.05 -0.13
C ALA A 107 9.89 -12.08 0.14
N LEU A 108 10.36 -11.45 1.23
CA LEU A 108 11.77 -11.52 1.62
C LEU A 108 12.19 -12.96 1.96
N ALA A 109 11.34 -13.74 2.62
CA ALA A 109 11.63 -15.15 2.90
C ALA A 109 11.76 -15.98 1.62
N VAL A 110 10.93 -15.73 0.60
CA VAL A 110 11.04 -16.35 -0.72
C VAL A 110 12.38 -16.01 -1.38
N ILE A 111 12.73 -14.72 -1.44
CA ILE A 111 13.97 -14.25 -2.06
C ILE A 111 15.19 -14.82 -1.33
N ALA A 112 15.16 -14.83 0.01
CA ALA A 112 16.25 -15.38 0.81
C ALA A 112 16.43 -16.87 0.54
N GLY A 113 15.33 -17.64 0.46
CA GLY A 113 15.36 -19.05 0.10
C GLY A 113 15.97 -19.29 -1.28
N ASP A 114 15.60 -18.50 -2.29
CA ASP A 114 16.16 -18.60 -3.65
C ASP A 114 17.67 -18.28 -3.68
N LEU A 115 18.14 -17.41 -2.77
CA LEU A 115 19.55 -17.05 -2.61
C LEU A 115 20.33 -17.99 -1.67
N GLY A 116 19.66 -18.92 -0.98
CA GLY A 116 20.27 -19.76 0.05
C GLY A 116 20.69 -18.99 1.32
N LEU A 117 20.01 -17.88 1.61
CA LEU A 117 20.26 -17.00 2.75
C LEU A 117 19.13 -17.10 3.78
N ASP A 118 19.40 -16.61 5.00
CA ASP A 118 18.35 -16.33 5.97
C ASP A 118 17.62 -15.03 5.60
N ALA A 119 16.31 -14.95 5.83
CA ALA A 119 15.53 -13.74 5.55
C ALA A 119 16.03 -12.52 6.33
N SER A 120 16.61 -12.71 7.53
CA SER A 120 17.20 -11.64 8.34
C SER A 120 18.48 -11.05 7.72
N ALA A 121 19.08 -11.72 6.72
CA ALA A 121 20.23 -11.21 6.00
C ALA A 121 19.84 -10.20 4.90
N LEU A 122 18.54 -10.15 4.54
CA LEU A 122 18.03 -9.20 3.55
C LEU A 122 17.55 -7.92 4.24
N ARG A 123 17.73 -6.79 3.55
CA ARG A 123 17.21 -5.48 3.96
C ARG A 123 16.63 -4.74 2.77
N ILE A 124 15.58 -3.95 3.00
CA ILE A 124 15.03 -3.05 1.99
C ILE A 124 15.54 -1.64 2.27
N GLU A 125 16.26 -1.09 1.32
CA GLU A 125 16.84 0.25 1.42
C GLU A 125 16.65 1.01 0.10
N SER A 126 16.70 2.34 0.16
CA SER A 126 16.70 3.20 -1.03
C SER A 126 18.07 3.86 -1.15
N LEU A 127 18.99 3.22 -1.88
CA LEU A 127 20.28 3.85 -2.24
C LEU A 127 20.13 4.86 -3.40
N ILE A 128 19.06 4.73 -4.17
CA ILE A 128 18.62 5.71 -5.18
C ILE A 128 17.31 6.31 -4.69
N GLU A 129 17.20 7.64 -4.79
CA GLU A 129 16.00 8.36 -4.37
C GLU A 129 14.73 7.76 -4.99
N SER A 130 13.75 7.46 -4.12
CA SER A 130 12.46 6.88 -4.49
C SER A 130 12.51 5.53 -5.22
N ARG A 131 13.65 4.81 -5.20
CA ARG A 131 13.79 3.47 -5.81
C ARG A 131 14.31 2.46 -4.79
N PRO A 132 13.44 1.97 -3.90
CA PRO A 132 13.83 0.96 -2.93
C PRO A 132 14.15 -0.37 -3.60
N ALA A 133 15.14 -1.07 -3.07
CA ALA A 133 15.56 -2.39 -3.50
C ALA A 133 15.91 -3.27 -2.30
N VAL A 134 15.90 -4.58 -2.52
CA VAL A 134 16.32 -5.59 -1.56
C VAL A 134 17.83 -5.78 -1.69
N PHE A 135 18.56 -5.64 -0.59
CA PHE A 135 20.00 -5.77 -0.52
C PHE A 135 20.43 -6.83 0.49
N TYR A 136 21.62 -7.38 0.29
CA TYR A 136 22.30 -8.29 1.21
C TYR A 136 23.81 -8.12 1.09
N ASP A 137 24.53 -8.49 2.15
CA ASP A 137 26.00 -8.42 2.17
C ASP A 137 26.61 -9.80 1.96
N MET A 138 27.65 -9.84 1.13
CA MET A 138 28.45 -11.03 0.87
C MET A 138 29.54 -11.19 1.94
N PRO A 139 30.08 -12.42 2.13
CA PRO A 139 31.19 -12.65 3.07
C PRO A 139 32.46 -11.85 2.76
N ASP A 140 32.63 -11.39 1.51
CA ASP A 140 33.74 -10.54 1.07
C ASP A 140 33.54 -9.05 1.40
N GLY A 141 32.44 -8.69 2.08
CA GLY A 141 32.08 -7.32 2.47
C GLY A 141 31.39 -6.52 1.36
N THR A 142 31.11 -7.12 0.20
CA THR A 142 30.37 -6.43 -0.87
C THR A 142 28.86 -6.48 -0.66
N THR A 143 28.18 -5.35 -0.82
CA THR A 143 26.72 -5.28 -0.86
C THR A 143 26.21 -5.58 -2.26
N ARG A 144 25.24 -6.48 -2.38
CA ARG A 144 24.56 -6.82 -3.64
C ARG A 144 23.07 -6.49 -3.56
N SER A 145 22.50 -6.10 -4.70
CA SER A 145 21.06 -5.96 -4.87
C SER A 145 20.49 -7.28 -5.37
N ALA A 146 19.46 -7.79 -4.69
CA ALA A 146 18.70 -8.94 -5.15
C ALA A 146 17.68 -8.52 -6.22
N CYS A 147 16.87 -7.49 -5.93
CA CYS A 147 15.90 -6.94 -6.86
C CYS A 147 15.41 -5.56 -6.43
N SER A 148 14.90 -4.76 -7.37
CA SER A 148 14.14 -3.55 -7.04
C SER A 148 12.68 -3.89 -6.68
N LEU A 149 12.04 -3.09 -5.82
CA LEU A 149 10.64 -3.33 -5.40
C LEU A 149 9.61 -3.08 -6.52
N ASP A 150 10.01 -2.46 -7.63
CA ASP A 150 9.19 -2.27 -8.83
C ASP A 150 9.41 -3.36 -9.90
N SER A 151 10.34 -4.29 -9.66
CA SER A 151 10.67 -5.37 -10.59
C SER A 151 9.59 -6.46 -10.65
N GLU A 152 9.54 -7.19 -11.76
CA GLU A 152 8.73 -8.40 -11.89
C GLU A 152 9.12 -9.46 -10.85
N PHE A 153 10.43 -9.59 -10.56
CA PHE A 153 10.94 -10.51 -9.55
C PHE A 153 10.35 -10.25 -8.16
N TRP A 154 10.22 -8.98 -7.76
CA TRP A 154 9.55 -8.62 -6.51
C TRP A 154 8.06 -9.00 -6.51
N ARG A 155 7.35 -8.74 -7.63
CA ARG A 155 5.93 -9.14 -7.76
C ARG A 155 5.74 -10.65 -7.69
N GLU A 156 6.63 -11.41 -8.32
CA GLU A 156 6.61 -12.87 -8.26
C GLU A 156 6.88 -13.38 -6.84
N ALA A 157 7.86 -12.78 -6.14
CA ALA A 157 8.14 -13.11 -4.74
C ALA A 157 6.94 -12.82 -3.82
N LEU A 158 6.22 -11.71 -4.03
CA LEU A 158 4.97 -11.41 -3.32
C LEU A 158 3.90 -12.49 -3.58
N ALA A 159 3.68 -12.86 -4.85
CA ALA A 159 2.70 -13.87 -5.23
C ALA A 159 3.04 -15.25 -4.63
N ARG A 160 4.32 -15.66 -4.71
CA ARG A 160 4.82 -16.90 -4.11
C ARG A 160 4.68 -16.88 -2.58
N GLY A 161 5.03 -15.77 -1.93
CA GLY A 161 4.88 -15.59 -0.50
C GLY A 161 3.41 -15.71 -0.05
N ALA A 162 2.49 -15.07 -0.78
CA ALA A 162 1.06 -15.19 -0.54
C ALA A 162 0.56 -16.64 -0.66
N ALA A 163 1.02 -17.38 -1.68
CA ALA A 163 0.67 -18.79 -1.86
C ALA A 163 1.19 -19.67 -0.71
N VAL A 164 2.45 -19.47 -0.29
CA VAL A 164 3.04 -20.20 0.85
C VAL A 164 2.26 -19.93 2.13
N ARG A 165 1.89 -18.66 2.39
CA ARG A 165 1.05 -18.28 3.53
C ARG A 165 -0.31 -18.98 3.49
N ALA A 166 -0.98 -18.96 2.35
CA ALA A 166 -2.29 -19.60 2.18
C ALA A 166 -2.24 -21.12 2.44
N ILE A 167 -1.20 -21.81 1.94
CA ILE A 167 -0.97 -23.23 2.21
C ILE A 167 -0.74 -23.48 3.71
N ARG A 168 0.02 -22.61 4.38
CA ARG A 168 0.28 -22.72 5.82
C ARG A 168 -1.00 -22.56 6.64
N GLN A 169 -1.86 -21.61 6.28
CA GLN A 169 -3.15 -21.39 6.92
C GLN A 169 -4.11 -22.56 6.68
N ALA A 170 -4.19 -23.09 5.46
CA ALA A 170 -5.03 -24.24 5.15
C ALA A 170 -4.64 -25.51 5.92
N LYS A 171 -3.37 -25.70 6.25
CA LYS A 171 -2.88 -26.84 7.05
C LYS A 171 -3.09 -26.69 8.57
N ALA A 172 -3.42 -25.49 9.04
CA ALA A 172 -3.68 -25.21 10.45
C ALA A 172 -5.15 -25.47 10.85
N HIS A 173 -6.00 -25.78 9.87
CA HIS A 173 -7.40 -26.19 10.02
C HIS A 173 -7.54 -27.70 9.77
#